data_AF-Q6MNI4-F1
#
_entry.id   AF-Q6MNI4-F1
#
_cell.length_a   1.000
_cell.length_b   1.000
_cell.length_c   1.000
_cell.angle_alpha   90.00
_cell.angle_beta   90.00
_cell.angle_gamma   90.00
#
_symmetry.space_group_name_H-M   'P 1'
#
loop_
_entity.id
_entity.type
_entity.pdbx_description
1 polymer ?
#
loop_
_entity_poly.entity_id
_entity_poly.type
_entity_poly.pdbx_seq_one_letter_code
_entity_poly.pdbx_strand_id
1 'polypeptide(L)'
;MVNIEETSLERMEALLSHSAMGVHVLFDNKSIATVLKEVSDDKDFYSFDKMKKVQDVMTELIAKKTYFEKMAYLQALDQESYQMLVRAYFHIVENTVRANHEHAH
;
A
#
# COMPACT_ATOMS: atom_id res chain seq x y z
N MET A 1 -2.27 11.77 -17.87
CA MET A 1 -3.60 11.43 -17.33
C MET A 1 -3.62 9.92 -17.15
N VAL A 2 -3.50 9.45 -15.92
CA VAL A 2 -3.47 8.01 -15.64
C VAL A 2 -4.91 7.52 -15.72
N ASN A 3 -5.27 6.82 -16.80
CA ASN A 3 -6.51 6.04 -16.85
C ASN A 3 -6.30 4.84 -15.92
N ILE A 4 -6.61 5.02 -14.63
CA ILE A 4 -6.77 3.88 -13.75
C ILE A 4 -8.03 3.18 -14.26
N GLU A 5 -7.87 2.05 -14.95
CA GLU A 5 -8.99 1.24 -15.41
C GLU A 5 -9.89 0.90 -14.21
N GLU A 6 -11.21 0.97 -14.38
CA GLU A 6 -12.21 0.72 -13.32
C GLU A 6 -11.94 -0.59 -12.55
N THR A 7 -11.46 -1.60 -13.27
CA THR A 7 -11.05 -2.90 -12.71
C THR A 7 -9.84 -2.84 -11.78
N SER A 8 -8.95 -1.86 -11.97
CA SER A 8 -7.80 -1.62 -11.08
C SER A 8 -8.24 -0.91 -9.79
N LEU A 9 -9.22 -0.01 -9.88
CA LEU A 9 -9.85 0.61 -8.70
C LEU A 9 -10.55 -0.43 -7.84
N GLU A 10 -11.38 -1.29 -8.43
CA GLU A 10 -12.08 -2.37 -7.71
C GLU A 10 -11.09 -3.33 -7.01
N ARG A 11 -9.98 -3.67 -7.67
CA ARG A 11 -8.93 -4.51 -7.06
C ARG A 11 -8.22 -3.81 -5.92
N MET A 12 -8.01 -2.51 -6.02
CA MET A 12 -7.44 -1.72 -4.93
C MET A 12 -8.39 -1.71 -3.74
N GLU A 13 -9.68 -1.43 -3.95
CA GLU A 13 -10.71 -1.45 -2.91
C GLU A 13 -10.82 -2.81 -2.23
N ALA A 14 -10.85 -3.90 -3.01
CA ALA A 14 -10.88 -5.26 -2.46
C ALA A 14 -9.65 -5.55 -1.59
N LEU A 15 -8.45 -5.20 -2.08
CA LEU A 15 -7.21 -5.38 -1.35
C LEU A 15 -7.22 -4.57 -0.03
N LEU A 16 -7.65 -3.32 -0.06
CA LEU A 16 -7.73 -2.46 1.13
C LEU A 16 -8.81 -2.92 2.12
N SER A 17 -9.97 -3.37 1.65
CA SER A 17 -11.07 -3.85 2.48
C SER A 17 -10.67 -5.09 3.30
N HIS A 18 -10.02 -6.09 2.67
CA HIS A 18 -9.49 -7.25 3.39
C HIS A 18 -8.40 -6.87 4.40
N SER A 19 -7.59 -5.87 4.05
CA SER A 19 -6.51 -5.38 4.90
C SER A 19 -7.03 -4.65 6.13
N ALA A 20 -8.11 -3.88 6.00
CA ALA A 20 -8.81 -3.23 7.11
C ALA A 20 -9.41 -4.24 8.11
N MET A 21 -9.68 -5.47 7.68
CA MET A 21 -10.08 -6.59 8.55
C MET A 21 -8.89 -7.30 9.22
N GLY A 22 -7.66 -6.79 9.05
CA GLY A 22 -6.44 -7.36 9.63
C GLY A 22 -5.78 -8.47 8.81
N VAL A 23 -6.23 -8.69 7.57
CA VAL A 23 -5.69 -9.76 6.69
C VAL A 23 -4.60 -9.18 5.78
N HIS A 24 -3.34 -9.22 6.24
CA HIS A 24 -2.18 -8.72 5.49
C HIS A 24 -1.40 -9.87 4.80
N VAL A 25 -1.94 -10.43 3.72
CA VAL A 25 -1.34 -11.61 3.05
C VAL A 25 -0.01 -11.28 2.33
N LEU A 26 0.19 -10.00 1.99
CA LEU A 26 1.33 -9.55 1.15
C LEU A 26 2.56 -9.14 1.95
N PHE A 27 2.41 -8.84 3.25
CA PHE A 27 3.47 -8.27 4.07
C PHE A 27 3.56 -9.03 5.39
N ASP A 28 4.74 -9.55 5.72
CA ASP A 28 4.96 -10.21 6.99
C ASP A 28 5.12 -9.19 8.14
N ASN A 29 4.71 -9.59 9.34
CA ASN A 29 4.72 -8.72 10.52
C ASN A 29 6.11 -8.15 10.86
N LYS A 30 7.20 -8.88 10.56
CA LYS A 30 8.55 -8.39 10.87
C LYS A 30 8.94 -7.27 9.91
N SER A 31 8.67 -7.44 8.62
CA SER A 31 8.88 -6.40 7.61
C SER A 31 8.10 -5.14 7.97
N ILE A 32 6.81 -5.27 8.29
CA ILE A 32 5.95 -4.14 8.68
C ILE A 32 6.53 -3.41 9.89
N ALA A 33 6.86 -4.14 10.95
CA ALA A 33 7.43 -3.56 12.16
C ALA A 33 8.75 -2.84 11.89
N THR A 34 9.61 -3.38 11.03
CA THR A 34 10.87 -2.72 10.63
C THR A 34 10.60 -1.41 9.91
N VAL A 35 9.69 -1.38 8.93
CA VAL A 35 9.40 -0.17 8.15
C VAL A 35 8.73 0.93 8.99
N LEU A 36 7.81 0.54 9.88
CA LEU A 36 7.07 1.48 10.72
C LEU A 36 7.86 1.93 11.97
N LYS A 37 8.91 1.20 12.37
CA LYS A 37 9.78 1.59 13.48
C LYS A 37 10.68 2.78 13.12
N GLU A 38 11.04 2.91 11.85
CA GLU A 38 11.78 4.07 11.37
C GLU A 38 10.87 5.30 11.39
N VAL A 39 11.17 6.23 12.31
CA VAL A 39 10.54 7.55 12.36
C VAL A 39 11.00 8.34 11.14
N SER A 40 10.22 8.27 10.07
CA SER A 40 10.37 9.18 8.93
C SER A 40 9.49 10.41 9.15
N ASP A 41 10.06 11.60 8.95
CA ASP A 41 9.29 12.84 8.94
C ASP A 41 8.26 12.74 7.79
N ASP A 42 6.98 12.74 8.13
CA ASP A 42 5.85 12.65 7.19
C ASP A 42 6.03 13.63 6.03
N LYS A 43 6.58 14.83 6.30
CA LYS A 43 6.82 15.85 5.26
C LYS A 43 7.77 15.39 4.15
N ASP A 44 8.77 14.57 4.49
CA ASP A 44 9.69 14.02 3.52
C ASP A 44 9.07 12.81 2.79
N PHE A 45 8.12 12.10 3.40
CA PHE A 45 7.37 11.03 2.75
C PHE A 45 6.40 11.55 1.67
N TYR A 46 5.80 12.73 1.89
CA TYR A 46 4.82 13.36 0.99
C TYR A 46 5.42 14.28 -0.08
N SER A 47 6.72 14.19 -0.38
CA SER A 47 7.29 14.93 -1.50
C SER A 47 6.68 14.46 -2.84
N PHE A 48 6.57 15.38 -3.81
CA PHE A 48 5.90 15.11 -5.09
C PHE A 48 6.50 13.90 -5.83
N ASP A 49 7.83 13.82 -5.88
CA ASP A 49 8.55 12.73 -6.56
C ASP A 49 8.29 11.38 -5.88
N LYS A 50 8.24 11.38 -4.53
CA LYS A 50 7.93 10.17 -3.76
C LYS A 50 6.48 9.74 -3.93
N MET A 51 5.53 10.68 -3.96
CA MET A 51 4.11 10.39 -4.22
C MET A 51 3.91 9.77 -5.60
N LYS A 52 4.60 10.25 -6.63
CA LYS A 52 4.58 9.64 -7.96
C LYS A 52 5.14 8.21 -7.93
N LYS A 53 6.30 8.02 -7.28
CA LYS A 53 6.92 6.69 -7.12
C LYS A 53 6.00 5.72 -6.38
N VAL A 54 5.34 6.15 -5.31
CA VAL A 54 4.33 5.35 -4.58
C VAL A 54 3.18 4.97 -5.51
N GLN A 55 2.64 5.93 -6.27
CA GLN A 55 1.54 5.68 -7.19
C GLN A 55 1.92 4.65 -8.25
N ASP A 56 3.10 4.77 -8.86
CA ASP A 56 3.59 3.84 -9.88
C ASP A 56 3.76 2.43 -9.30
N VAL A 57 4.36 2.31 -8.11
CA VAL A 57 4.58 1.03 -7.44
C VAL A 57 3.27 0.37 -7.00
N MET A 58 2.33 1.13 -6.45
CA MET A 58 0.99 0.65 -6.08
C MET A 58 0.21 0.19 -7.31
N THR A 59 0.23 0.97 -8.39
CA THR A 59 -0.46 0.63 -9.65
C THR A 59 0.06 -0.70 -10.20
N GLU A 60 1.37 -0.87 -10.21
CA GLU A 60 2.01 -2.09 -10.71
C GLU A 60 1.70 -3.30 -9.83
N LEU A 61 1.65 -3.13 -8.49
CA LEU A 61 1.21 -4.17 -7.55
C LEU A 61 -0.24 -4.63 -7.82
N ILE A 62 -1.15 -3.68 -8.03
CA ILE A 62 -2.58 -3.94 -8.29
C ILE A 62 -2.78 -4.60 -9.65
N ALA A 63 -1.94 -4.27 -10.64
CA ALA A 63 -1.97 -4.89 -11.96
C ALA A 63 -1.64 -6.39 -11.92
N LYS A 64 -0.86 -6.86 -10.93
CA LYS A 64 -0.55 -8.29 -10.75
C LYS A 64 -1.81 -9.07 -10.36
N LYS A 65 -2.14 -10.09 -11.14
CA LYS A 65 -3.41 -10.82 -11.00
C LYS A 65 -3.34 -11.82 -9.86
N THR A 66 -2.26 -12.59 -9.78
CA THR A 66 -2.10 -13.67 -8.82
C THR A 66 -1.31 -13.25 -7.58
N TYR A 67 -1.46 -14.00 -6.49
CA TYR A 67 -0.64 -13.82 -5.29
C TYR A 67 0.85 -13.97 -5.59
N PHE A 68 1.23 -14.98 -6.38
CA PHE A 68 2.62 -15.23 -6.73
C PHE A 68 3.26 -14.08 -7.53
N GLU A 69 2.52 -13.49 -8.47
CA GLU A 69 2.99 -12.32 -9.21
C GLU A 69 3.17 -11.09 -8.31
N LYS A 70 2.26 -10.89 -7.34
CA LYS A 70 2.40 -9.82 -6.33
C LYS A 70 3.65 -10.03 -5.48
N MET A 71 3.87 -11.25 -4.99
CA MET A 71 5.05 -11.57 -4.18
C MET A 71 6.35 -11.44 -4.97
N ALA A 72 6.39 -11.92 -6.21
CA ALA A 72 7.55 -11.79 -7.08
C ALA A 72 7.87 -10.31 -7.36
N TYR A 73 6.84 -9.49 -7.56
CA TYR A 73 7.00 -8.04 -7.71
C TYR A 73 7.57 -7.40 -6.44
N LEU A 74 7.00 -7.68 -5.27
CA LEU A 74 7.48 -7.15 -4.00
C LEU A 74 8.94 -7.53 -3.71
N GLN A 75 9.34 -8.75 -4.05
CA GLN A 75 10.72 -9.23 -3.89
C GLN A 75 11.72 -8.58 -4.87
N ALA A 76 11.23 -8.08 -6.01
CA ALA A 76 12.05 -7.42 -7.02
C ALA A 76 12.23 -5.91 -6.76
N LEU A 77 11.46 -5.34 -5.83
CA LEU A 77 11.59 -3.93 -5.47
C LEU A 77 12.91 -3.67 -4.75
N ASP A 78 13.50 -2.51 -5.03
CA ASP A 78 14.56 -1.98 -4.18
C ASP A 78 14.01 -1.65 -2.78
N GLN A 79 14.90 -1.60 -1.80
CA GLN A 79 14.53 -1.41 -0.39
C GLN A 79 13.72 -0.14 -0.16
N GLU A 80 14.06 0.97 -0.83
CA GLU A 80 13.35 2.24 -0.68
C GLU A 80 11.93 2.13 -1.23
N SER A 81 11.77 1.60 -2.45
CA SER A 81 10.47 1.38 -3.07
C SER A 81 9.58 0.45 -2.24
N TYR A 82 10.14 -0.62 -1.69
CA TYR A 82 9.43 -1.55 -0.81
C TYR A 82 8.96 -0.86 0.47
N GLN A 83 9.85 -0.13 1.16
CA GLN A 83 9.50 0.59 2.38
C GLN A 83 8.41 1.65 2.12
N MET A 84 8.53 2.39 1.02
CA MET A 84 7.56 3.40 0.64
C MET A 84 6.17 2.80 0.38
N LEU A 85 6.14 1.67 -0.33
CA LEU A 85 4.92 0.93 -0.61
C LEU A 85 4.24 0.45 0.67
N VAL A 86 5.00 -0.16 1.58
CA VAL A 86 4.49 -0.64 2.87
C VAL A 86 3.88 0.53 3.65
N ARG A 87 4.57 1.67 3.77
CA ARG A 87 4.04 2.84 4.47
C ARG A 87 2.75 3.37 3.83
N ALA A 88 2.74 3.54 2.52
CA ALA A 88 1.57 4.05 1.80
C ALA A 88 0.37 3.12 1.97
N TYR A 89 0.58 1.81 1.82
CA TYR A 89 -0.45 0.80 2.02
C TYR A 89 -1.03 0.85 3.44
N PHE A 90 -0.20 0.90 4.48
CA PHE A 90 -0.68 0.97 5.86
C PHE A 90 -1.33 2.30 6.21
N HIS A 91 -0.87 3.43 5.66
CA HIS A 91 -1.56 4.71 5.81
C HIS A 91 -2.96 4.70 5.20
N ILE A 92 -3.12 4.11 4.01
CA ILE A 92 -4.45 3.99 3.39
C ILE A 92 -5.34 3.10 4.25
N VAL A 93 -4.84 1.95 4.71
CA VAL A 93 -5.59 1.03 5.59
C VAL A 93 -6.00 1.73 6.90
N GLU A 94 -5.09 2.44 7.56
CA GLU A 94 -5.38 3.17 8.80
C GLU A 94 -6.46 4.23 8.57
N ASN A 95 -6.36 5.00 7.49
CA ASN A 95 -7.35 6.00 7.12
C ASN A 95 -8.73 5.37 6.83
N THR A 96 -8.77 4.24 6.11
CA THR A 96 -10.01 3.50 5.85
C THR A 96 -10.63 2.97 7.14
N VAL A 97 -9.84 2.39 8.05
CA VAL A 97 -10.32 1.91 9.35
C VAL A 97 -10.89 3.06 10.17
N ARG A 98 -10.20 4.21 10.22
CA ARG A 98 -10.65 5.40 10.93
C ARG A 98 -11.98 5.93 10.40
N ALA A 99 -12.11 6.07 9.07
CA ALA A 99 -13.34 6.50 8.42
C ALA A 99 -14.52 5.56 8.72
N ASN A 100 -14.28 4.24 8.72
CA ASN A 100 -15.31 3.26 9.06
C ASN A 100 -15.75 3.34 10.52
N HIS A 101 -14.85 3.66 11.45
CA HIS A 101 -15.19 3.88 12.86
C HIS A 101 -15.94 5.20 13.09
N GLU A 102 -15.65 6.26 12.34
CA GLU A 102 -16.36 7.53 12.42
C GLU A 102 -17.81 7.43 11.90
N HIS A 103 -18.09 6.54 10.95
CA HIS A 103 -19.46 6.29 10.46
C HIS A 103 -20.31 5.37 11.35
N ALA A 104 -19.73 4.76 12.39
CA ALA A 104 -20.41 3.85 13.30
C ALA A 104 -20.93 4.53 14.59
N HIS A 105 -20.79 5.86 14.70
CA HIS A 105 -21.25 6.69 15.82
C HIS A 105 -22.21 7.79 15.35
#